data_AF-A0A9D2VFR0-F1
#
_entry.id   AF-A0A9D2VFR0-F1
#
_cell.length_a   1.000
_cell.length_b   1.000
_cell.length_c   1.000
_cell.angle_alpha   90.00
_cell.angle_beta   90.00
_cell.angle_gamma   90.00
#
_symmetry.space_group_name_H-M   'P 1'
#
loop_
_entity.id
_entity.type
_entity.pdbx_description
1 polymer ?
#
loop_
_entity_poly.entity_id
_entity_poly.type
_entity_poly.pdbx_seq_one_letter_code
_entity_poly.pdbx_strand_id
1 'polypeptide(L)'
;MTDSTALVFSTEDIELLARTADALSSYLGKPVLVELIDASETGFEWAIFAIPLDINEDDSDIPVVQIGGANAQLLGSQGGVHVNENETYTCRFMWAVQRTDLEPVKYIKINHDGEENAWGETLQEILPFDLSSDPLADDDENTPEDVAFIQPAPQQRH
;
A
#
# COMPACT_ATOMS: atom_id res chain seq x y z
N MET A 1 7.75 27.99 23.34
CA MET A 1 6.46 28.30 22.70
C MET A 1 6.72 28.15 21.21
N THR A 2 6.42 27.05 20.54
CA THR A 2 5.36 26.03 20.66
C THR A 2 5.94 24.68 20.24
N ASP A 3 5.97 23.69 21.14
CA ASP A 3 6.16 22.29 20.76
C ASP A 3 4.80 21.81 20.25
N SER A 4 4.45 22.24 19.03
CA SER A 4 3.37 21.58 18.31
C SER A 4 3.94 20.21 18.00
N THR A 5 3.50 19.19 18.73
CA THR A 5 3.69 17.79 18.37
C THR A 5 3.03 17.62 17.00
N ALA A 6 3.76 17.95 15.95
CA ALA A 6 3.23 17.92 14.59
C ALA A 6 2.74 16.49 14.38
N LEU A 7 1.48 16.35 13.97
CA LEU A 7 0.85 15.06 13.70
C LEU A 7 1.39 14.56 12.35
N VAL A 8 2.69 14.28 12.35
CA VAL A 8 3.47 13.81 11.22
C VAL A 8 3.78 12.34 11.38
N PHE A 9 3.95 11.66 10.25
CA PHE A 9 4.47 10.32 10.10
C PHE A 9 5.94 10.30 10.48
N SER A 10 6.34 9.25 11.19
CA SER A 10 7.74 8.98 11.45
C SER A 10 8.44 8.51 10.17
N THR A 11 9.78 8.53 10.14
CA THR A 11 10.54 7.96 9.02
C THR A 11 10.17 6.49 8.77
N GLU A 12 9.96 5.72 9.83
CA GLU A 12 9.55 4.31 9.75
C GLU A 12 8.16 4.16 9.11
N ASP A 13 7.23 5.05 9.45
CA ASP A 13 5.89 5.08 8.84
C ASP A 13 5.98 5.38 7.35
N ILE A 14 6.79 6.37 6.96
CA ILE A 14 7.00 6.77 5.56
C ILE A 14 7.56 5.60 4.75
N GLU A 15 8.55 4.88 5.28
CA GLU A 15 9.11 3.69 4.63
C GLU A 15 8.07 2.56 4.49
N LEU A 16 7.22 2.36 5.50
CA LEU A 16 6.17 1.35 5.45
C LEU A 16 5.09 1.70 4.41
N LEU A 17 4.67 2.96 4.35
CA LEU A 17 3.73 3.46 3.34
C LEU A 17 4.30 3.28 1.92
N ALA A 18 5.57 3.63 1.72
CA ALA A 18 6.29 3.42 0.46
C ALA A 18 6.31 1.95 0.02
N ARG A 19 6.69 1.04 0.93
CA ARG A 19 6.69 -0.41 0.67
C ARG A 19 5.30 -0.94 0.38
N THR A 20 4.28 -0.39 1.03
CA THR A 20 2.88 -0.76 0.76
C THR A 20 2.46 -0.37 -0.65
N ALA A 21 2.85 0.82 -1.12
CA ALA A 21 2.56 1.25 -2.49
C ALA A 21 3.27 0.33 -3.52
N ASP A 22 4.52 -0.05 -3.26
CA ASP A 22 5.28 -0.96 -4.12
C ASP A 22 4.69 -2.38 -4.14
N ALA A 23 4.26 -2.89 -2.97
CA ALA A 23 3.58 -4.18 -2.86
C ALA A 23 2.23 -4.18 -3.59
N LEU A 24 1.43 -3.11 -3.42
CA LEU A 24 0.18 -2.94 -4.15
C LEU A 24 0.40 -2.85 -5.66
N SER A 25 1.45 -2.14 -6.09
CA SER A 25 1.79 -2.03 -7.50
C SER A 25 2.08 -3.40 -8.12
N SER A 26 2.87 -4.20 -7.40
CA SER A 26 3.21 -5.57 -7.81
C SER A 26 1.98 -6.48 -7.82
N TYR A 27 1.13 -6.39 -6.80
CA TYR A 27 -0.08 -7.20 -6.66
C TYR A 27 -1.15 -6.88 -7.72
N LEU A 28 -1.38 -5.60 -8.01
CA LEU A 28 -2.41 -5.14 -8.96
C LEU A 28 -1.94 -5.17 -10.42
N GLY A 29 -0.62 -5.25 -10.66
CA GLY A 29 -0.05 -5.09 -12.00
C GLY A 29 -0.26 -3.70 -12.60
N LYS A 30 -0.53 -2.68 -11.75
CA LYS A 30 -0.72 -1.28 -12.11
C LYS A 30 0.14 -0.41 -11.18
N PRO A 31 0.66 0.74 -11.63
CA PRO A 31 1.38 1.65 -10.75
C PRO A 31 0.45 2.21 -9.67
N VAL A 32 0.88 2.10 -8.42
CA VAL A 32 0.23 2.75 -7.27
C VAL A 32 1.18 3.82 -6.76
N LEU A 33 0.71 5.06 -6.79
CA LEU A 33 1.41 6.21 -6.25
C LEU A 33 0.95 6.43 -4.81
N VAL A 34 1.88 6.90 -3.98
CA VAL A 34 1.59 7.45 -2.66
C VAL A 34 2.19 8.84 -2.56
N GLU A 35 1.38 9.81 -2.18
CA GLU A 35 1.81 11.19 -1.93
C GLU A 35 1.58 11.56 -0.46
N LEU A 36 2.59 12.17 0.15
CA LEU A 36 2.47 12.80 1.45
C LEU A 36 2.04 14.25 1.31
N ILE A 37 0.95 14.60 2.02
CA ILE A 37 0.45 15.96 2.14
C ILE A 37 0.76 16.45 3.55
N ASP A 38 1.54 17.52 3.64
CA ASP A 38 2.04 18.05 4.90
C ASP A 38 0.91 18.61 5.79
N ALA A 39 1.10 18.50 7.11
CA ALA A 39 0.13 18.99 8.09
C ALA A 39 -0.11 20.50 8.02
N SER A 40 0.80 21.29 7.45
CA SER A 40 0.61 22.73 7.25
C SER A 40 -0.47 23.06 6.20
N GLU A 41 -0.77 22.14 5.28
CA GLU A 41 -1.79 22.33 4.25
C GLU A 41 -3.19 21.97 4.75
N THR A 42 -3.30 20.89 5.52
CA THR A 42 -4.59 20.26 5.89
C THR A 42 -4.85 20.20 7.40
N GLY A 43 -3.91 20.64 8.24
CA GLY A 43 -3.96 20.56 9.71
C GLY A 43 -3.43 19.24 10.28
N PHE A 44 -3.43 18.17 9.48
CA PHE A 44 -2.91 16.84 9.79
C PHE A 44 -2.12 16.33 8.59
N GLU A 45 -1.11 15.49 8.80
CA GLU A 45 -0.40 14.87 7.68
C GLU A 45 -1.22 13.70 7.10
N TRP A 46 -1.20 13.58 5.77
CA TRP A 46 -1.92 12.56 5.03
C TRP A 46 -1.00 11.79 4.10
N ALA A 47 -1.26 10.49 3.93
CA ALA A 47 -0.71 9.68 2.86
C ALA A 47 -1.84 9.24 1.93
N ILE A 48 -1.83 9.69 0.68
CA ILE A 48 -2.88 9.43 -0.32
C ILE A 48 -2.39 8.37 -1.29
N PHE A 49 -3.12 7.26 -1.41
CA PHE A 49 -2.85 6.19 -2.37
C PHE A 49 -3.76 6.32 -3.57
N ALA A 50 -3.16 6.33 -4.76
CA ALA A 50 -3.90 6.51 -6.00
C ALA A 50 -3.24 5.78 -7.18
N ILE A 51 -4.04 5.45 -8.19
CA ILE A 51 -3.57 4.82 -9.43
C ILE A 51 -3.69 5.84 -10.57
N PRO A 52 -2.61 6.18 -11.30
CA PRO A 52 -2.68 7.03 -12.47
C PRO A 52 -3.71 6.52 -13.47
N LEU A 53 -4.57 7.42 -13.96
CA LEU A 53 -5.52 7.08 -15.01
C LEU A 53 -4.80 6.95 -16.35
N ASP A 54 -5.26 6.00 -17.17
CA ASP A 54 -4.89 5.99 -18.58
C ASP A 54 -5.60 7.13 -19.32
N ILE A 55 -5.02 7.59 -20.43
CA ILE A 55 -5.61 8.68 -21.25
C ILE A 55 -7.00 8.36 -21.81
N ASN A 56 -7.39 7.08 -21.81
CA ASN A 56 -8.71 6.62 -22.27
C ASN A 56 -9.63 6.16 -21.13
N GLU A 57 -9.21 6.26 -19.88
CA GLU A 57 -10.03 5.87 -18.73
C GLU A 57 -11.04 6.99 -18.43
N ASP A 58 -12.34 6.66 -18.39
CA ASP A 58 -13.39 7.62 -18.05
C ASP A 58 -13.40 7.85 -16.53
N ASP A 59 -13.29 9.11 -16.13
CA ASP A 59 -13.21 9.54 -14.74
C ASP A 59 -14.54 10.01 -14.14
N SER A 60 -15.64 9.98 -14.90
CA SER A 60 -16.90 10.64 -14.52
C SER A 60 -17.59 9.99 -13.31
N ASP A 61 -17.33 8.71 -13.04
CA ASP A 61 -17.99 7.90 -12.01
C ASP A 61 -17.01 7.37 -10.94
N ILE A 62 -15.76 7.87 -10.92
CA ILE A 62 -14.74 7.45 -9.95
C ILE A 62 -14.17 8.65 -9.19
N PRO A 63 -13.88 8.51 -7.89
CA PRO A 63 -13.20 9.56 -7.15
C PRO A 63 -11.79 9.72 -7.71
N VAL A 64 -11.45 10.94 -8.12
CA VAL A 64 -10.13 11.29 -8.66
C VAL A 64 -9.41 12.31 -7.79
N VAL A 65 -8.09 12.18 -7.75
CA VAL A 65 -7.16 13.10 -7.08
C VAL A 65 -6.04 13.48 -8.03
N GLN A 66 -5.48 14.67 -7.85
CA GLN A 66 -4.27 15.08 -8.54
C GLN A 66 -3.07 14.69 -7.68
N ILE A 67 -2.11 14.01 -8.28
CA ILE A 67 -0.88 13.56 -7.61
C ILE A 67 0.32 14.11 -8.36
N GLY A 68 1.35 14.57 -7.65
CA GLY A 68 2.56 15.14 -8.24
C GLY A 68 2.55 16.67 -8.36
N GLY A 69 3.54 17.21 -9.07
CA GLY A 69 3.82 18.65 -9.17
C GLY A 69 4.99 19.09 -8.30
N ALA A 70 5.37 20.37 -8.44
CA ALA A 70 6.67 20.91 -7.98
C ALA A 70 6.98 20.76 -6.47
N ASN A 71 5.97 20.51 -5.64
CA ASN A 71 6.12 20.34 -4.19
C ASN A 71 5.60 18.98 -3.70
N ALA A 72 5.29 18.06 -4.61
CA ALA A 72 4.74 16.76 -4.24
C ALA A 72 5.80 15.88 -3.59
N GLN A 73 5.43 15.24 -2.48
CA GLN A 73 6.29 14.29 -1.79
C GLN A 73 5.83 12.87 -2.11
N LEU A 74 6.26 12.35 -3.26
CA LEU A 74 5.96 10.99 -3.69
C LEU A 74 6.88 9.98 -3.00
N LEU A 75 6.31 8.85 -2.55
CA LEU A 75 7.07 7.79 -1.89
C LEU A 75 7.15 6.52 -2.75
N GLY A 76 8.09 5.65 -2.35
CA GLY A 76 8.28 4.34 -2.96
C GLY A 76 8.87 4.43 -4.36
N SER A 77 8.76 3.32 -5.08
CA SER A 77 9.30 3.16 -6.43
C SER A 77 8.31 3.54 -7.53
N GLN A 78 7.14 4.06 -7.15
CA GLN A 78 6.07 4.52 -8.06
C GLN A 78 5.62 3.43 -9.05
N GLY A 79 5.76 2.14 -8.67
CA GLY A 79 5.50 1.02 -9.58
C GLY A 79 6.36 1.02 -10.85
N GLY A 80 7.51 1.70 -10.84
CA GLY A 80 8.42 1.85 -11.98
C GLY A 80 8.05 2.97 -12.95
N VAL A 81 7.02 3.76 -12.65
CA VAL A 81 6.67 4.95 -13.45
C VAL A 81 7.54 6.12 -12.99
N HIS A 82 8.20 6.80 -13.93
CA HIS A 82 8.88 8.06 -13.62
C HIS A 82 7.85 9.20 -13.69
N VAL A 83 7.37 9.62 -12.53
CA VAL A 83 6.57 10.85 -12.41
C VAL A 83 7.50 12.05 -12.58
N ASN A 84 7.14 12.97 -13.47
CA ASN A 84 7.88 14.20 -13.65
C ASN A 84 7.59 15.16 -12.48
N GLU A 85 8.65 15.67 -11.87
CA GLU A 85 8.62 16.51 -10.66
C GLU A 85 7.80 17.80 -10.83
N ASN A 86 7.46 18.22 -12.05
CA ASN A 86 6.66 19.43 -12.30
C ASN A 86 5.30 19.14 -12.94
N GLU A 87 4.91 17.87 -13.11
CA GLU A 87 3.65 17.49 -13.72
C GLU A 87 2.71 16.89 -12.68
N THR A 88 1.44 17.24 -12.79
CA THR A 88 0.34 16.66 -12.02
C THR A 88 -0.33 15.57 -12.84
N TYR A 89 -0.66 14.46 -12.19
CA TYR A 89 -1.29 13.30 -12.79
C TYR A 89 -2.68 13.12 -12.20
N THR A 90 -3.69 13.01 -13.05
CA THR A 90 -5.02 12.58 -12.62
C THR A 90 -4.96 11.10 -12.26
N CYS A 91 -5.28 10.80 -11.01
CA CYS A 91 -5.23 9.46 -10.46
C CYS A 91 -6.59 9.08 -9.88
N ARG A 92 -6.99 7.82 -10.06
CA ARG A 92 -8.10 7.23 -9.32
C ARG A 92 -7.72 7.09 -7.86
N PHE A 93 -8.49 7.72 -6.99
CA PHE A 93 -8.32 7.63 -5.56
C PHE A 93 -8.63 6.21 -5.07
N MET A 94 -7.74 5.66 -4.24
CA MET A 94 -7.95 4.34 -3.63
C MET A 94 -8.38 4.46 -2.18
N TRP A 95 -7.59 5.17 -1.39
CA TRP A 95 -7.78 5.41 0.05
C TRP A 95 -6.68 6.36 0.53
N ALA A 96 -6.86 6.90 1.72
CA ALA A 96 -5.85 7.71 2.40
C ALA A 96 -5.66 7.25 3.84
N VAL A 97 -4.50 7.59 4.40
CA VAL A 97 -4.24 7.46 5.84
C VAL A 97 -3.95 8.83 6.40
N GLN A 98 -4.64 9.17 7.48
CA GLN A 98 -4.50 10.42 8.20
C GLN A 98 -3.85 10.17 9.56
N ARG A 99 -2.95 11.06 9.97
CA ARG A 99 -2.51 11.18 11.36
C ARG A 99 -3.58 11.86 12.21
N THR A 100 -3.80 11.39 13.43
CA THR A 100 -4.81 11.97 14.33
C THR A 100 -4.26 12.17 15.75
N ASP A 101 -4.88 13.08 16.51
CA ASP A 101 -4.66 13.33 17.94
C ASP A 101 -5.66 12.59 18.84
N LEU A 102 -6.50 11.71 18.28
CA LEU A 102 -7.53 10.97 19.02
C LEU A 102 -6.94 9.79 19.81
N GLU A 103 -6.46 10.01 21.03
CA GLU A 103 -5.95 8.91 21.87
C GLU A 103 -6.99 7.80 22.15
N PRO A 104 -6.65 6.51 22.03
CA PRO A 104 -5.30 5.96 21.74
C PRO A 104 -4.96 5.85 20.24
N VAL A 105 -5.90 6.15 19.33
CA VAL A 105 -5.73 6.03 17.88
C VAL A 105 -4.69 7.03 17.36
N LYS A 106 -3.82 6.56 16.47
CA LYS A 106 -2.78 7.37 15.82
C LYS A 106 -2.97 7.51 14.32
N TYR A 107 -3.70 6.57 13.71
CA TYR A 107 -3.92 6.51 12.28
C TYR A 107 -5.39 6.20 11.99
N ILE A 108 -5.95 6.93 11.03
CA ILE A 108 -7.30 6.70 10.51
C ILE A 108 -7.16 6.41 9.02
N LYS A 109 -7.80 5.34 8.55
CA LYS A 109 -7.89 5.02 7.13
C LYS A 109 -9.23 5.49 6.57
N ILE A 110 -9.16 6.23 5.48
CA ILE A 110 -10.30 6.72 4.73
C ILE A 110 -10.37 5.94 3.42
N ASN A 111 -11.49 5.30 3.12
CA ASN A 111 -11.69 4.54 1.89
C ASN A 111 -11.98 5.45 0.68
N HIS A 112 -12.13 4.85 -0.51
CA HIS A 112 -12.47 5.57 -1.75
C HIS A 112 -13.79 6.36 -1.71
N ASP A 113 -14.75 5.98 -0.87
CA ASP A 113 -16.00 6.72 -0.67
C ASP A 113 -15.84 7.95 0.23
N GLY A 114 -14.66 8.12 0.84
CA GLY A 114 -14.40 9.18 1.82
C GLY A 114 -14.84 8.82 3.24
N GLU A 115 -15.14 7.56 3.51
CA GLU A 115 -15.56 7.07 4.83
C GLU A 115 -14.38 6.50 5.61
N GLU A 116 -14.34 6.80 6.91
CA GLU A 116 -13.42 6.17 7.85
C GLU A 116 -13.75 4.69 7.98
N ASN A 117 -12.80 3.81 7.62
CA ASN A 117 -13.04 2.38 7.57
C ASN A 117 -12.08 1.55 8.44
N ALA A 118 -11.05 2.18 9.02
CA ALA A 118 -10.15 1.56 9.99
C ALA A 118 -9.48 2.61 10.89
N TRP A 119 -9.17 2.24 12.13
CA TRP A 119 -8.48 3.04 13.14
C TRP A 119 -7.44 2.16 13.82
N GLY A 120 -6.22 2.68 14.02
CA GLY A 120 -5.14 1.91 14.62
C GLY A 120 -4.14 2.75 15.41
N GLU A 121 -3.43 2.11 16.35
CA GLU A 121 -2.30 2.70 17.06
C GLU A 121 -1.00 2.59 16.24
N THR A 122 -0.96 1.64 15.31
CA THR A 122 0.12 1.38 14.36
C THR A 122 -0.42 1.30 12.94
N LEU A 123 0.42 1.58 11.94
CA LEU A 123 0.03 1.48 10.53
C LEU A 123 -0.31 0.04 10.11
N GLN A 124 0.40 -0.94 10.66
CA GLN A 124 0.23 -2.37 10.38
C GLN A 124 -1.21 -2.85 10.64
N GLU A 125 -1.91 -2.22 11.60
CA GLU A 125 -3.29 -2.56 11.93
C GLU A 125 -4.30 -2.12 10.86
N ILE A 126 -3.98 -1.10 10.06
CA ILE A 126 -4.90 -0.50 9.09
C ILE A 126 -4.49 -0.72 7.63
N LEU A 127 -3.23 -1.10 7.38
CA LEU A 127 -2.70 -1.38 6.06
C LEU A 127 -3.12 -2.78 5.56
N PRO A 128 -3.28 -2.97 4.24
CA PRO A 128 -3.84 -4.19 3.68
C PRO A 128 -2.91 -5.41 3.73
N PHE A 129 -1.60 -5.22 3.96
CA PHE A 129 -0.62 -6.29 4.00
C PHE A 129 0.14 -6.27 5.32
N ASP A 130 0.32 -7.45 5.91
CA ASP A 130 1.31 -7.62 6.97
C ASP A 130 2.70 -7.66 6.33
N LEU A 131 3.31 -6.48 6.17
CA LEU A 131 4.69 -6.35 5.68
C LEU A 131 5.73 -6.69 6.77
N SER A 132 5.28 -7.30 7.86
CA SER A 132 6.03 -7.57 9.08
C SER A 132 6.94 -8.80 8.98
N SER A 133 7.07 -9.47 7.82
CA SER A 133 7.97 -10.62 7.67
C SER A 133 8.73 -10.65 6.35
N ASP A 134 10.05 -10.68 6.53
CA ASP A 134 11.13 -11.23 5.71
C ASP A 134 10.73 -11.83 4.33
N PRO A 135 11.31 -11.35 3.21
CA PRO A 135 11.06 -11.89 1.87
C PRO A 135 11.65 -13.31 1.62
N LEU A 136 11.97 -14.07 2.66
CA LEU A 136 12.59 -15.39 2.59
C LEU A 136 11.87 -16.48 3.40
N ALA A 137 10.58 -16.31 3.71
CA ALA A 137 9.74 -17.48 3.94
C ALA A 137 9.50 -18.15 2.58
N ASP A 138 10.54 -18.84 2.11
CA ASP A 138 10.49 -19.84 1.05
C ASP A 138 9.39 -20.84 1.46
N ASP A 139 8.23 -20.73 0.82
CA ASP A 139 7.18 -21.75 0.89
C ASP A 139 7.67 -22.96 0.07
N ASP A 140 8.77 -23.58 0.51
CA ASP A 140 9.09 -24.96 0.19
C ASP A 140 8.06 -25.79 0.95
N GLU A 141 6.86 -25.87 0.39
CA GLU A 141 5.88 -26.90 0.70
C GLU A 141 6.57 -28.25 0.43
N ASN A 142 7.25 -28.73 1.46
CA ASN A 142 7.75 -30.08 1.58
C ASN A 142 6.53 -31.01 1.42
N THR A 143 6.27 -31.45 0.20
CA THR A 143 5.24 -32.44 -0.10
C THR A 143 5.93 -33.81 0.00
N PRO A 144 5.81 -34.57 1.10
CA PRO A 144 6.17 -35.97 1.07
C PRO A 144 5.12 -36.70 0.23
N GLU A 145 5.33 -36.77 -1.08
CA GLU A 145 4.56 -37.69 -1.93
C GLU A 145 4.96 -39.13 -1.57
N ASP A 146 4.11 -39.74 -0.76
CA ASP A 146 3.99 -41.17 -0.51
C ASP A 146 3.77 -41.90 -1.85
N VAL A 147 4.85 -42.19 -2.58
CA VAL A 147 4.82 -43.11 -3.71
C VAL A 147 4.70 -44.53 -3.19
N ALA A 148 3.45 -44.94 -2.96
CA ALA A 148 3.04 -46.32 -2.79
C ALA A 148 3.57 -47.17 -3.96
N PHE A 149 4.70 -47.85 -3.75
CA PHE A 149 5.18 -48.91 -4.63
C PHE A 149 4.21 -50.09 -4.55
N ILE A 150 3.25 -50.11 -5.48
CA ILE A 150 2.44 -51.28 -5.79
C ILE A 150 3.40 -52.34 -6.35
N GLN A 151 3.78 -53.32 -5.53
CA GLN A 151 4.50 -54.50 -5.99
C GLN A 151 3.56 -55.36 -6.86
N PRO A 152 3.91 -55.69 -8.12
CA PRO A 152 3.20 -56.73 -8.85
C PRO A 152 3.59 -58.11 -8.30
N ALA A 153 2.59 -58.93 -8.01
CA ALA A 153 2.74 -60.29 -7.49
C ALA A 153 3.62 -61.17 -8.40
N PRO A 154 4.50 -62.03 -7.85
CA PRO A 154 5.24 -63.00 -8.66
C PRO A 154 4.30 -64.12 -9.11
N GLN A 155 4.14 -64.27 -10.43
CA GLN A 155 3.60 -65.46 -11.06
C GLN A 155 4.47 -66.67 -10.69
N GLN A 156 3.92 -67.64 -9.97
CA GLN A 156 4.50 -68.98 -9.90
C GLN A 156 4.36 -69.65 -11.28
N ARG A 157 5.50 -69.92 -11.92
CA ARG A 157 5.61 -70.91 -13.01
C ARG A 157 6.06 -72.24 -12.42
N HIS A 158 5.21 -73.25 -12.63
CA HIS A 158 5.43 -74.70 -12.68
C HIS A 158 6.42 -75.34 -11.69
#